data_AF-A0A7X2IUH7-F1
#
_entry.id   AF-A0A7X2IUH7-F1
#
_cell.length_a   1.000
_cell.length_b   1.000
_cell.length_c   1.000
_cell.angle_alpha   90.00
_cell.angle_beta   90.00
_cell.angle_gamma   90.00
#
_symmetry.space_group_name_H-M   'P 1'
#
loop_
_entity.id
_entity.type
_entity.pdbx_description
1 polymer ?
#
loop_
_entity_poly.entity_id
_entity_poly.type
_entity_poly.pdbx_seq_one_letter_code
_entity_poly.pdbx_strand_id
1 'polypeptide(L)'
;MTDDPISEVEDEALTVDDNVVADLVAFRKTSKLEYLPGENIEAERERLSNILNALIDKLIAGVRANPSKLWVLTQFQHSLELVEGEDTEGREHFGMEIEEIMDILGIESSDGLLSYYLGGF
;
A
#
# COMPACT_ATOMS: atom_id res chain seq x y z
N MET A 1 -19.08 18.29 0.32
CA MET A 1 -18.91 16.83 0.33
C MET A 1 -17.45 16.63 0.02
N THR A 2 -16.69 16.09 0.96
CA THR A 2 -15.37 15.54 0.65
C THR A 2 -15.67 14.17 0.06
N ASP A 3 -15.55 14.05 -1.26
CA ASP A 3 -15.74 12.79 -1.95
C ASP A 3 -14.67 11.80 -1.45
N ASP A 4 -15.09 10.57 -1.13
CA ASP A 4 -14.24 9.50 -0.63
C ASP A 4 -13.53 8.87 -1.85
N PRO A 5 -12.19 8.94 -1.97
CA PRO A 5 -11.51 8.52 -3.19
C PRO A 5 -11.73 7.05 -3.56
N ILE A 6 -12.08 6.18 -2.61
CA ILE A 6 -12.44 4.78 -2.93
C ILE A 6 -13.71 4.68 -3.78
N SER A 7 -14.60 5.67 -3.77
CA SER A 7 -15.84 5.62 -4.56
C SER A 7 -15.60 5.75 -6.06
N GLU A 8 -14.43 6.24 -6.45
CA GLU A 8 -14.01 6.40 -7.85
C GLU A 8 -13.25 5.18 -8.38
N VAL A 9 -12.91 4.20 -7.52
CA VAL A 9 -12.19 2.99 -7.93
C VAL A 9 -13.11 2.07 -8.74
N GLU A 10 -12.64 1.67 -9.91
CA GLU A 10 -13.31 0.65 -10.72
C GLU A 10 -12.85 -0.74 -10.26
N ASP A 11 -13.79 -1.57 -9.82
CA ASP A 11 -13.45 -2.91 -9.34
C ASP A 11 -13.10 -3.87 -10.50
N GLU A 12 -12.02 -4.62 -10.29
CA GLU A 12 -11.47 -5.58 -11.24
C GLU A 12 -11.11 -6.88 -10.49
N ALA A 13 -11.40 -8.02 -11.12
CA ALA A 13 -11.03 -9.31 -10.55
C ALA A 13 -9.52 -9.55 -10.69
N LEU A 14 -8.85 -9.87 -9.60
CA LEU A 14 -7.42 -10.16 -9.56
C LEU A 14 -7.16 -11.65 -9.78
N THR A 15 -6.05 -11.98 -10.45
CA THR A 15 -5.58 -13.36 -10.54
C THR A 15 -4.62 -13.64 -9.39
N VAL A 16 -5.11 -14.27 -8.33
CA VAL A 16 -4.32 -14.54 -7.12
C VAL A 16 -4.01 -16.02 -7.03
N ASP A 17 -2.80 -16.40 -7.44
CA ASP A 17 -2.33 -17.79 -7.38
C ASP A 17 -1.42 -18.04 -6.14
N ASP A 18 -0.77 -19.20 -6.11
CA ASP A 18 0.18 -19.53 -5.05
C ASP A 18 1.45 -18.68 -5.06
N ASN A 19 1.88 -18.21 -6.23
CA ASN A 19 3.08 -17.38 -6.36
C ASN A 19 2.82 -15.97 -5.85
N VAL A 20 1.69 -15.36 -6.20
CA VAL A 20 1.31 -14.01 -5.71
C VAL A 20 1.34 -13.94 -4.18
N VAL A 21 0.77 -14.95 -3.51
CA VAL A 21 0.81 -14.99 -2.03
C VAL A 21 2.20 -15.28 -1.49
N ALA A 22 2.98 -16.13 -2.15
CA ALA A 22 4.36 -16.38 -1.78
C ALA A 22 5.22 -15.10 -1.89
N ASP A 23 4.99 -14.29 -2.92
CA ASP A 23 5.68 -13.02 -3.17
C ASP A 23 5.28 -11.98 -2.13
N LEU A 24 4.00 -11.86 -1.76
CA LEU A 24 3.59 -11.03 -0.62
C LEU A 24 4.25 -11.47 0.70
N VAL A 25 4.35 -12.78 0.95
CA VAL A 25 5.03 -13.32 2.14
C VAL A 25 6.53 -13.05 2.10
N ALA A 26 7.15 -13.08 0.92
CA ALA A 26 8.55 -12.74 0.75
C ALA A 26 8.77 -11.24 0.99
N PHE A 27 7.95 -10.39 0.37
CA PHE A 27 7.97 -8.95 0.56
C PHE A 27 7.75 -8.57 2.02
N ARG A 28 6.85 -9.24 2.74
CA ARG A 28 6.61 -9.03 4.18
C ARG A 28 7.85 -9.18 5.06
N LYS A 29 8.85 -9.96 4.62
CA LYS A 29 10.08 -10.24 5.36
C LYS A 29 11.21 -9.26 5.05
N THR A 30 11.07 -8.43 4.02
CA THR A 30 12.09 -7.43 3.70
C THR A 30 12.04 -6.28 4.69
N SER A 31 13.17 -5.60 4.87
CA SER A 31 13.17 -4.28 5.48
C SER A 31 12.38 -3.32 4.61
N LYS A 32 11.59 -2.44 5.22
CA LYS A 32 10.83 -1.41 4.52
C LYS A 32 11.56 -0.08 4.62
N LEU A 33 11.33 0.78 3.63
CA LEU A 33 11.77 2.18 3.62
C LEU A 33 13.30 2.29 3.76
N GLU A 34 14.03 1.38 3.10
CA GLU A 34 15.50 1.34 3.12
C GLU A 34 16.10 2.66 2.59
N TYR A 35 15.40 3.26 1.62
CA TYR A 35 15.80 4.50 0.95
C TYR A 35 15.16 5.77 1.51
N LEU A 36 14.45 5.71 2.65
CA LEU A 36 13.90 6.91 3.29
C LEU A 36 15.05 7.91 3.57
N PRO A 37 15.00 9.13 3.03
CA PRO A 37 15.98 10.19 3.27
C PRO A 37 15.76 10.85 4.63
N GLY A 38 16.77 11.59 5.12
CA GLY A 38 16.69 12.38 6.35
C GLY A 38 17.72 12.01 7.42
N GLU A 39 17.78 12.81 8.48
CA GLU A 39 18.60 12.57 9.67
C GLU A 39 17.74 12.04 10.83
N ASN A 40 18.21 11.03 11.57
CA ASN A 40 17.48 10.42 12.71
C ASN A 40 16.11 9.82 12.36
N ILE A 41 16.01 9.18 11.20
CA ILE A 41 14.77 8.64 10.63
C ILE A 41 14.35 7.29 11.20
N GLU A 42 15.08 6.73 12.16
CA GLU A 42 14.86 5.36 12.64
C GLU A 42 13.45 5.18 13.23
N ALA A 43 12.97 6.16 14.00
CA ALA A 43 11.65 6.10 14.62
C ALA A 43 10.52 6.24 13.57
N GLU A 44 10.72 7.08 12.56
CA GLU A 44 9.79 7.24 11.46
C GLU A 44 9.74 5.97 10.62
N ARG A 45 10.90 5.47 10.18
CA ARG A 45 11.04 4.22 9.45
C ARG A 45 10.36 3.08 10.18
N GLU A 46 10.58 2.92 11.49
CA GLU A 46 9.94 1.87 12.28
C GLU A 46 8.41 2.00 12.27
N ARG A 47 7.88 3.20 12.54
CA ARG A 47 6.44 3.47 12.54
C ARG A 47 5.80 3.16 11.18
N LEU A 48 6.35 3.68 10.10
CA LEU A 48 5.83 3.48 8.75
C LEU A 48 5.98 2.02 8.29
N SER A 49 7.10 1.37 8.62
CA SER A 49 7.30 -0.07 8.38
C SER A 49 6.22 -0.91 9.07
N ASN A 50 5.82 -0.55 10.29
CA ASN A 50 4.77 -1.25 11.02
C ASN A 50 3.42 -1.13 10.33
N ILE A 51 3.10 0.04 9.77
CA ILE A 51 1.86 0.26 8.99
C ILE A 51 1.89 -0.59 7.70
N LEU A 52 2.98 -0.54 6.92
CA LEU A 52 3.13 -1.36 5.71
C LEU A 52 3.03 -2.86 6.01
N ASN A 53 3.71 -3.31 7.06
CA ASN A 53 3.67 -4.71 7.46
C ASN A 53 2.28 -5.17 7.87
N ALA A 54 1.54 -4.32 8.60
CA ALA A 54 0.15 -4.60 8.96
C ALA A 54 -0.78 -4.64 7.73
N LEU A 55 -0.54 -3.79 6.74
CA LEU A 55 -1.23 -3.85 5.45
C LEU A 55 -0.96 -5.19 4.76
N ILE A 56 0.30 -5.56 4.58
CA ILE A 56 0.69 -6.80 3.90
C ILE A 56 0.12 -8.04 4.62
N ASP A 57 0.11 -8.04 5.96
CA ASP A 57 -0.49 -9.11 6.76
C ASP A 57 -2.00 -9.28 6.47
N LYS A 58 -2.75 -8.18 6.30
CA LYS A 58 -4.16 -8.22 5.89
C LYS A 58 -4.33 -8.79 4.48
N LEU A 59 -3.47 -8.39 3.54
CA LEU A 59 -3.53 -8.86 2.15
C LEU A 59 -3.25 -10.36 2.08
N ILE A 60 -2.19 -10.85 2.72
CA ILE A 60 -1.85 -12.28 2.79
C ILE A 60 -3.04 -13.09 3.33
N ALA A 61 -3.72 -12.59 4.37
CA ALA A 61 -4.84 -13.29 4.98
C ALA A 61 -6.13 -13.27 4.14
N GLY A 62 -6.36 -12.20 3.36
CA GLY A 62 -7.67 -11.93 2.76
C GLY A 62 -7.76 -12.02 1.24
N VAL A 63 -6.66 -11.80 0.51
CA VAL A 63 -6.71 -11.54 -0.94
C VAL A 63 -7.14 -12.76 -1.77
N ARG A 64 -6.87 -13.99 -1.30
CA ARG A 64 -7.40 -15.21 -1.94
C ARG A 64 -8.90 -15.36 -1.82
N ALA A 65 -9.47 -14.95 -0.69
CA ALA A 65 -10.90 -15.00 -0.47
C ALA A 65 -11.62 -13.82 -1.14
N ASN A 66 -10.89 -12.75 -1.43
CA ASN A 66 -11.38 -11.51 -2.01
C ASN A 66 -10.45 -11.04 -3.13
N PRO A 67 -10.38 -11.75 -4.27
CA PRO A 67 -9.50 -11.40 -5.39
C PRO A 67 -10.10 -10.21 -6.17
N SER A 68 -10.17 -9.05 -5.53
CA SER A 68 -10.82 -7.82 -6.03
C SER A 68 -9.89 -6.63 -5.81
N LYS A 69 -9.68 -5.85 -6.87
CA LYS A 69 -8.95 -4.59 -6.84
C LYS A 69 -9.55 -3.64 -5.82
N LEU A 70 -10.89 -3.50 -5.80
CA LEU A 70 -11.57 -2.63 -4.83
C LEU A 70 -11.32 -3.07 -3.38
N TRP A 71 -11.36 -4.37 -3.11
CA TRP A 71 -11.06 -4.88 -1.77
C TRP A 71 -9.62 -4.56 -1.34
N VAL A 72 -8.65 -4.75 -2.24
CA VAL A 72 -7.23 -4.42 -1.98
C VAL A 72 -7.06 -2.93 -1.74
N LEU A 73 -7.58 -2.09 -2.64
CA LEU A 73 -7.43 -0.63 -2.55
C LEU A 73 -8.16 -0.05 -1.33
N THR A 74 -9.20 -0.71 -0.83
CA THR A 74 -9.82 -0.35 0.46
C THR A 74 -8.83 -0.57 1.62
N GLN A 75 -8.03 -1.64 1.59
CA GLN A 75 -6.99 -1.86 2.62
C GLN A 75 -5.87 -0.83 2.51
N PHE A 76 -5.55 -0.40 1.28
CA PHE A 76 -4.56 0.66 1.03
C PHE A 76 -5.05 1.97 1.60
N GLN A 77 -6.29 2.37 1.33
CA GLN A 77 -6.88 3.60 1.86
C GLN A 77 -6.75 3.67 3.39
N HIS A 78 -7.14 2.61 4.10
CA HIS A 78 -6.99 2.56 5.56
C HIS A 78 -5.56 2.76 6.04
N SER A 79 -4.56 2.41 5.24
CA SER A 79 -3.15 2.59 5.57
C SER A 79 -2.65 3.98 5.17
N LEU A 80 -3.14 4.51 4.05
CA LEU A 80 -2.86 5.86 3.56
C LEU A 80 -3.41 6.94 4.50
N GLU A 81 -4.61 6.74 5.06
CA GLU A 81 -5.20 7.61 6.08
C GLU A 81 -4.33 7.72 7.34
N LEU A 82 -3.58 6.67 7.69
CA LEU A 82 -2.70 6.67 8.87
C LEU A 82 -1.41 7.46 8.64
N VAL A 83 -1.03 7.67 7.39
CA VAL A 83 0.22 8.36 7.01
C VAL A 83 -0.03 9.74 6.38
N GLU A 84 -1.28 10.19 6.31
CA GLU A 84 -1.64 11.50 5.76
C GLU A 84 -0.93 12.67 6.47
N GLY A 85 -0.67 12.51 7.78
CA GLY A 85 0.03 13.51 8.60
C GLY A 85 1.56 13.45 8.54
N GLU A 86 2.14 12.52 7.77
CA GLU A 86 3.59 12.45 7.58
C GLU A 86 4.09 13.54 6.64
N ASP A 87 5.39 13.83 6.68
CA ASP A 87 5.98 14.77 5.75
C ASP A 87 5.98 14.23 4.32
N THR A 88 6.48 15.04 3.38
CA THR A 88 6.51 14.64 1.97
C THR A 88 7.38 13.40 1.76
N GLU A 89 8.57 13.34 2.36
CA GLU A 89 9.50 12.22 2.15
C GLU A 89 8.91 10.90 2.69
N GLY A 90 8.34 10.92 3.90
CA GLY A 90 7.66 9.77 4.48
C GLY A 90 6.50 9.26 3.61
N ARG A 91 5.66 10.16 3.08
CA ARG A 91 4.53 9.79 2.20
C ARG A 91 5.00 9.25 0.86
N GLU A 92 5.94 9.91 0.20
CA GLU A 92 6.47 9.47 -1.10
C GLU A 92 7.07 8.07 -1.02
N HIS A 93 7.92 7.83 -0.02
CA HIS A 93 8.57 6.52 0.15
C HIS A 93 7.59 5.44 0.62
N PHE A 94 6.56 5.79 1.40
CA PHE A 94 5.46 4.87 1.71
C PHE A 94 4.69 4.48 0.45
N GLY A 95 4.46 5.45 -0.45
CA GLY A 95 3.86 5.24 -1.77
C GLY A 95 4.63 4.24 -2.62
N MET A 96 5.95 4.39 -2.72
CA MET A 96 6.81 3.46 -3.47
C MET A 96 6.65 2.02 -2.98
N GLU A 97 6.59 1.80 -1.66
CA GLU A 97 6.37 0.46 -1.10
C GLU A 97 4.96 -0.08 -1.41
N ILE A 98 3.93 0.79 -1.53
CA ILE A 98 2.59 0.39 -1.98
C ILE A 98 2.62 0.00 -3.47
N GLU A 99 3.33 0.75 -4.31
CA GLU A 99 3.46 0.45 -5.74
C GLU A 99 4.08 -0.94 -5.96
N GLU A 100 5.08 -1.32 -5.16
CA GLU A 100 5.63 -2.68 -5.20
C GLU A 100 4.60 -3.76 -4.80
N ILE A 101 3.68 -3.46 -3.88
CA ILE A 101 2.57 -4.37 -3.56
C ILE A 101 1.60 -4.46 -4.74
N MET A 102 1.32 -3.36 -5.44
CA MET A 102 0.49 -3.34 -6.64
C MET A 102 1.09 -4.20 -7.74
N ASP A 103 2.39 -4.09 -7.97
CA ASP A 103 3.12 -4.90 -8.95
C ASP A 103 3.01 -6.41 -8.63
N ILE A 104 3.19 -6.81 -7.36
CA ILE A 104 3.00 -8.20 -6.92
C ILE A 104 1.57 -8.69 -7.18
N LEU A 105 0.57 -7.83 -6.98
CA LEU A 105 -0.85 -8.15 -7.16
C LEU A 105 -1.34 -8.02 -8.61
N GLY A 106 -0.50 -7.51 -9.52
CA GLY A 106 -0.86 -7.22 -10.90
C GLY A 106 -1.89 -6.09 -11.05
N ILE A 107 -1.85 -5.09 -10.15
CA ILE A 107 -2.73 -3.90 -10.21
C ILE A 107 -2.01 -2.78 -10.97
N GLU A 108 -2.52 -2.44 -12.16
CA GLU A 108 -1.87 -1.44 -13.03
C GLU A 108 -2.15 0.02 -12.61
N SER A 109 -3.26 0.26 -11.90
CA SER A 109 -3.74 1.59 -11.54
C SER A 109 -4.39 1.58 -10.15
N SER A 110 -4.17 2.65 -9.39
CA SER A 110 -4.87 2.91 -8.14
C SER A 110 -6.14 3.75 -8.32
N ASP A 111 -6.47 4.08 -9.57
CA ASP A 111 -7.60 4.94 -9.96
C ASP A 111 -7.60 6.29 -9.24
N GLY A 112 -6.39 6.84 -9.05
CA GLY A 112 -6.19 8.13 -8.38
C GLY A 112 -6.18 8.07 -6.85
N LEU A 113 -6.41 6.90 -6.23
CA LEU A 113 -6.36 6.74 -4.77
C LEU A 113 -5.00 7.14 -4.19
N LEU A 114 -3.90 6.67 -4.76
CA LEU A 114 -2.56 7.03 -4.29
C LEU A 114 -2.30 8.53 -4.49
N SER A 115 -2.62 9.07 -5.66
CA SER A 115 -2.46 10.51 -5.96
C SER A 115 -3.22 11.41 -4.99
N TYR A 116 -4.38 10.97 -4.50
CA TYR A 116 -5.19 11.71 -3.52
C TYR A 116 -4.45 11.89 -2.19
N TYR A 117 -3.88 10.81 -1.63
CA TYR A 117 -3.24 10.84 -0.31
C TYR A 117 -1.77 11.30 -0.34
N LEU A 118 -1.04 10.96 -1.40
CA LEU A 118 0.39 11.22 -1.49
C LEU A 118 0.69 12.58 -2.13
N GLY A 119 -0.28 13.16 -2.84
CA GLY A 119 -0.09 14.31 -3.71
C GLY A 119 0.33 13.82 -5.10
N GLY A 120 -0.34 14.32 -6.14
CA GLY A 120 0.00 13.96 -7.52
C GLY A 120 1.40 14.42 -7.87
N PHE A 121 2.24 13.48 -8.31
CA PHE A 121 3.54 13.75 -8.94
C PHE A 121 3.38 14.33 -10.34
#